data_AF-A0A0F9J9Z2-F1
#
_entry.id   AF-A0A0F9J9Z2-F1
#
_cell.length_a   1.000
_cell.length_b   1.000
_cell.length_c   1.000
_cell.angle_alpha   90.00
_cell.angle_beta   90.00
_cell.angle_gamma   90.00
#
_symmetry.space_group_name_H-M   'P 1'
#
loop_
_entity.id
_entity.type
_entity.pdbx_description
1 polymer ?
#
loop_
_entity_poly.entity_id
_entity_poly.type
_entity_poly.pdbx_seq_one_letter_code
_entity_poly.pdbx_strand_id
1 'polypeptide(L)'
;MEQKLQEIFNHYNKKYRLNLKLILNPFTKIGGCAYFTGMTKTITIHLQRLLTYYHNSPTFRKRIGKIDVNILPIFALLHEFKHAIEHCKDADEYDYKYFSFTGNYHKNPAELEADAFARKELNKWI
;
A
#
# COMPACT_ATOMS: atom_id res chain seq x y z
N MET A 1 -15.98 -4.14 -3.53
CA MET A 1 -14.61 -3.78 -3.10
C MET A 1 -13.67 -3.63 -4.29
N GLU A 2 -13.53 -4.66 -5.13
CA GLU A 2 -12.57 -4.65 -6.26
C GLU A 2 -12.76 -3.48 -7.24
N GLN A 3 -14.00 -3.22 -7.68
CA GLN A 3 -14.29 -2.09 -8.58
C GLN A 3 -13.88 -0.75 -7.96
N LYS A 4 -14.07 -0.57 -6.64
CA LYS A 4 -13.65 0.64 -5.92
C LYS A 4 -12.13 0.76 -5.88
N LEU A 5 -11.43 -0.34 -5.63
CA LEU A 5 -9.96 -0.36 -5.68
C LEU A 5 -9.44 -0.01 -7.08
N GLN A 6 -10.08 -0.52 -8.14
CA GLN A 6 -9.70 -0.20 -9.52
C GLN A 6 -9.95 1.27 -9.87
N GLU A 7 -11.08 1.85 -9.42
CA GLU A 7 -11.40 3.27 -9.59
C GLU A 7 -10.32 4.16 -8.95
N ILE A 8 -10.00 3.90 -7.68
CA ILE A 8 -8.97 4.62 -6.92
C ILE A 8 -7.63 4.45 -7.62
N PHE A 9 -7.27 3.22 -7.98
CA PHE A 9 -6.02 2.95 -8.66
C PHE A 9 -5.87 3.75 -9.95
N ASN A 10 -6.89 3.74 -10.80
CA ASN A 10 -6.89 4.50 -12.06
C ASN A 10 -6.77 6.01 -11.83
N HIS A 11 -7.43 6.55 -10.79
CA HIS A 11 -7.32 7.96 -10.42
C HIS A 11 -5.86 8.35 -10.12
N TYR A 12 -5.17 7.59 -9.25
CA TYR A 12 -3.80 7.91 -8.86
C TYR A 12 -2.79 7.63 -9.97
N ASN A 13 -2.93 6.51 -10.69
CA ASN A 13 -2.09 6.18 -11.84
C ASN A 13 -2.13 7.33 -12.87
N LYS A 14 -3.32 7.86 -13.15
CA LYS A 14 -3.49 9.02 -14.05
C LYS A 14 -2.94 10.32 -13.44
N LYS A 15 -3.30 10.64 -12.19
CA LYS A 15 -2.92 11.89 -11.52
C LYS A 15 -1.41 12.09 -11.45
N TYR A 16 -0.68 11.03 -11.16
CA TYR A 16 0.78 11.05 -11.00
C TYR A 16 1.52 10.55 -12.25
N ARG A 17 0.81 10.30 -13.35
CA ARG A 17 1.36 9.79 -14.63
C ARG A 17 2.23 8.53 -14.42
N LEU A 18 1.75 7.66 -13.54
CA LEU A 18 2.42 6.40 -13.25
C LEU A 18 1.95 5.36 -14.29
N ASN A 19 2.84 4.46 -14.69
CA ASN A 19 2.53 3.34 -15.58
C ASN A 19 2.51 2.03 -14.77
N LEU A 20 1.65 1.98 -13.75
CA LEU A 20 1.53 0.81 -12.87
C LEU A 20 0.42 -0.13 -13.35
N LYS A 21 0.50 -1.38 -12.90
CA LYS A 21 -0.61 -2.36 -12.96
C LYS A 21 -1.08 -2.72 -11.55
N LEU A 22 -2.40 -2.86 -11.35
CA LEU A 22 -2.98 -3.36 -10.10
C LEU A 22 -3.13 -4.88 -10.18
N ILE A 23 -2.67 -5.58 -9.15
CA ILE A 23 -2.89 -7.02 -8.98
C ILE A 23 -3.64 -7.22 -7.65
N LEU A 24 -4.82 -7.82 -7.72
CA LEU A 24 -5.54 -8.25 -6.52
C LEU A 24 -5.25 -9.74 -6.34
N ASN A 25 -4.42 -10.08 -5.35
CA ASN A 25 -3.97 -11.47 -5.17
C ASN A 25 -4.44 -12.01 -3.81
N PRO A 26 -5.28 -13.07 -3.78
CA PRO A 26 -5.76 -13.65 -2.54
C PRO A 26 -4.71 -14.41 -1.72
N PHE A 27 -3.60 -14.88 -2.31
CA PHE A 27 -2.69 -15.86 -1.69
C PHE A 27 -1.23 -15.40 -1.64
N THR A 28 -0.83 -14.66 -0.60
CA THR A 28 0.60 -14.48 -0.22
C THR A 28 0.79 -14.19 1.29
N LYS A 29 2.05 -14.02 1.72
CA LYS A 29 2.44 -13.75 3.11
C LYS A 29 2.34 -12.28 3.55
N ILE A 30 2.14 -11.30 2.65
CA ILE A 30 2.20 -9.84 2.94
C ILE A 30 0.80 -9.20 2.71
N GLY A 31 0.46 -8.06 3.33
CA GLY A 31 -0.85 -7.39 3.20
C GLY A 31 -1.04 -6.54 1.93
N GLY A 32 0.05 -6.00 1.40
CA GLY A 32 0.13 -5.23 0.17
C GLY A 32 1.60 -4.98 -0.15
N CYS A 33 1.91 -4.70 -1.40
CA CYS A 33 3.27 -4.42 -1.84
C CYS A 33 3.29 -3.78 -3.22
N ALA A 34 4.15 -2.76 -3.38
CA ALA A 34 4.55 -2.25 -4.69
C ALA A 34 5.85 -2.95 -5.16
N TYR A 35 5.83 -3.50 -6.38
CA TYR A 35 6.98 -4.15 -7.01
C TYR A 35 7.47 -3.37 -8.21
N PHE A 36 8.78 -3.12 -8.27
CA PHE A 36 9.45 -2.42 -9.36
C PHE A 36 10.62 -3.28 -9.84
N THR A 37 10.39 -4.12 -10.85
CA THR A 37 11.43 -4.98 -11.41
C THR A 37 11.50 -4.82 -12.93
N GLY A 38 12.64 -4.34 -13.43
CA GLY A 38 12.83 -4.05 -14.86
C GLY A 38 11.75 -3.09 -15.39
N MET A 39 10.98 -3.51 -16.39
CA MET A 39 9.87 -2.71 -16.94
C MET A 39 8.54 -2.89 -16.20
N THR A 40 8.46 -3.80 -15.22
CA THR A 40 7.21 -4.13 -14.53
C THR A 40 7.11 -3.34 -13.23
N LYS A 41 6.12 -2.43 -13.19
CA LYS A 41 5.77 -1.67 -12.00
C LYS A 41 4.35 -2.05 -11.59
N THR A 42 4.19 -2.77 -10.48
CA THR A 42 2.89 -3.26 -10.01
C THR A 42 2.62 -2.82 -8.58
N ILE A 43 1.34 -2.61 -8.27
CA ILE A 43 0.86 -2.59 -6.88
C ILE A 43 0.03 -3.86 -6.71
N THR A 44 0.36 -4.64 -5.68
CA THR A 44 -0.34 -5.86 -5.33
C THR A 44 -1.03 -5.67 -3.98
N ILE A 45 -2.33 -5.97 -3.90
CA ILE A 45 -3.09 -5.92 -2.65
C ILE A 45 -3.55 -7.33 -2.27
N HIS A 46 -3.29 -7.72 -1.03
CA HIS A 46 -3.55 -9.06 -0.52
C HIS A 46 -4.69 -9.06 0.50
N LEU A 47 -5.91 -9.12 -0.01
CA LEU A 47 -7.14 -8.92 0.78
C LEU A 47 -7.26 -9.89 1.96
N GLN A 48 -7.06 -11.19 1.74
CA GLN A 48 -7.19 -12.20 2.81
C GLN A 48 -6.12 -12.02 3.90
N ARG A 49 -4.93 -11.55 3.52
CA ARG A 49 -3.83 -11.36 4.45
C ARG A 49 -3.98 -10.08 5.28
N LEU A 50 -4.52 -9.00 4.70
CA LEU A 50 -4.88 -7.79 5.45
C LEU A 50 -5.83 -8.11 6.61
N LEU A 51 -6.86 -8.91 6.34
CA LEU A 51 -7.79 -9.38 7.36
C LEU A 51 -7.09 -10.23 8.42
N THR A 52 -6.26 -11.18 7.97
CA THR A 52 -5.50 -12.06 8.88
C THR A 52 -4.57 -11.25 9.80
N TYR A 53 -3.87 -10.25 9.28
CA TYR A 53 -3.02 -9.38 10.10
C TYR A 53 -3.83 -8.52 11.05
N TYR A 54 -4.97 -7.98 10.60
CA TYR A 54 -5.87 -7.21 11.46
C TYR A 54 -6.34 -8.03 12.66
N HIS A 55 -6.73 -9.28 12.45
CA HIS A 55 -7.19 -10.15 13.55
C HIS A 55 -6.04 -10.70 14.42
N ASN A 56 -4.87 -10.98 13.85
CA ASN A 56 -3.82 -11.73 14.57
C ASN A 56 -2.62 -10.88 15.03
N SER A 57 -2.48 -9.61 14.60
CA SER A 57 -1.35 -8.75 14.99
C SER A 57 -1.84 -7.51 15.78
N PRO A 58 -1.67 -7.49 17.11
CA PRO A 58 -1.95 -6.31 17.93
C PRO A 58 -1.18 -5.07 17.48
N THR A 59 0.06 -5.26 17.02
CA THR A 59 0.90 -4.17 16.50
C THR A 59 0.34 -3.60 15.20
N PHE A 60 -0.16 -4.46 14.30
CA PHE A 60 -0.83 -4.02 13.09
C PHE A 60 -2.11 -3.25 13.44
N ARG A 61 -2.96 -3.77 14.35
CA ARG A 61 -4.14 -3.03 14.84
C ARG A 61 -3.80 -1.67 15.42
N LYS A 62 -2.72 -1.57 16.21
CA LYS A 62 -2.25 -0.29 16.76
C LYS A 62 -1.84 0.68 15.65
N ARG A 63 -1.19 0.18 14.59
CA ARG A 63 -0.77 0.97 13.42
C ARG A 63 -1.98 1.50 12.64
N ILE A 64 -2.88 0.63 12.21
CA ILE A 64 -4.06 1.06 11.43
C ILE A 64 -5.09 1.82 12.29
N GLY A 65 -5.13 1.58 13.59
CA GLY A 65 -6.04 2.27 14.51
C GLY A 65 -7.50 1.89 14.26
N LYS A 66 -8.41 2.86 14.30
CA LYS A 66 -9.87 2.67 14.16
C LYS A 66 -10.35 2.60 12.70
N ILE A 67 -9.50 2.22 11.75
CA ILE A 67 -9.91 2.05 10.36
C ILE A 67 -10.87 0.87 10.28
N ASP A 68 -12.04 1.06 9.67
CA ASP A 68 -13.00 -0.01 9.42
C ASP A 68 -12.33 -1.11 8.58
N VAL A 69 -12.50 -2.36 9.00
CA VAL A 69 -11.92 -3.52 8.33
C VAL A 69 -12.37 -3.62 6.86
N ASN A 70 -13.55 -3.11 6.54
CA ASN A 70 -14.09 -3.09 5.18
C ASN A 70 -13.36 -2.09 4.28
N ILE A 71 -12.83 -0.99 4.83
CA ILE A 71 -12.08 0.02 4.05
C ILE A 71 -10.57 -0.18 4.11
N LEU A 72 -10.10 -1.15 4.92
CA LEU A 72 -8.69 -1.52 5.05
C LEU A 72 -7.99 -1.80 3.70
N PRO A 73 -8.62 -2.44 2.70
CA PRO A 73 -8.03 -2.59 1.37
C PRO A 73 -7.75 -1.26 0.66
N ILE A 74 -8.61 -0.26 0.86
CA ILE A 74 -8.44 1.08 0.27
C ILE A 74 -7.26 1.77 0.93
N PHE A 75 -7.16 1.68 2.25
CA PHE A 75 -6.00 2.20 2.99
C PHE A 75 -4.68 1.57 2.49
N ALA A 76 -4.64 0.24 2.36
CA ALA A 76 -3.48 -0.47 1.87
C ALA A 76 -3.11 -0.03 0.43
N LEU A 77 -4.10 0.11 -0.45
CA LEU A 77 -3.86 0.59 -1.82
C LEU A 77 -3.23 1.99 -1.83
N LEU A 78 -3.78 2.93 -1.06
CA LEU A 78 -3.26 4.30 -0.99
C LEU A 78 -1.85 4.33 -0.39
N HIS A 79 -1.57 3.49 0.61
CA HIS A 79 -0.25 3.34 1.22
C HIS A 79 0.78 2.89 0.18
N GLU A 80 0.51 1.80 -0.55
CA GLU A 80 1.41 1.32 -1.61
C GLU A 80 1.57 2.33 -2.76
N PHE A 81 0.54 3.14 -3.04
CA PHE A 81 0.64 4.21 -4.03
C PHE A 81 1.65 5.29 -3.64
N LYS A 82 1.70 5.69 -2.37
CA LYS A 82 2.71 6.66 -1.92
C LYS A 82 4.12 6.10 -2.14
N HIS A 83 4.33 4.83 -1.82
CA HIS A 83 5.60 4.15 -2.09
C HIS A 83 5.93 4.12 -3.59
N ALA A 84 4.93 3.90 -4.45
CA ALA A 84 5.11 3.95 -5.90
C ALA A 84 5.40 5.34 -6.46
N ILE A 85 4.80 6.39 -5.85
CA ILE A 85 5.03 7.78 -6.22
C ILE A 85 6.47 8.17 -5.90
N GLU A 86 6.96 7.84 -4.71
CA GLU A 86 8.33 8.20 -4.32
C GLU A 86 9.37 7.44 -5.16
N HIS A 87 9.18 6.14 -5.40
CA HIS A 87 10.07 5.37 -6.28
C HIS A 87 10.12 5.92 -7.72
N CYS A 88 9.04 6.49 -8.24
CA CYS A 88 9.07 7.11 -9.57
C CYS A 88 9.72 8.50 -9.60
N LYS A 89 9.89 9.18 -8.46
CA LYS A 89 10.60 10.46 -8.38
C LYS A 89 12.11 10.25 -8.27
N ASP A 90 12.53 9.24 -7.51
CA ASP A 90 13.92 8.88 -7.34
C ASP A 90 14.08 7.35 -7.34
N ALA A 91 14.42 6.80 -8.51
CA ALA A 91 14.54 5.36 -8.71
C ALA A 91 15.84 4.79 -8.12
N ASP A 92 16.87 5.62 -7.94
CA ASP A 92 18.21 5.22 -7.51
C ASP A 92 18.35 5.24 -5.97
N GLU A 93 17.58 6.09 -5.28
CA GLU A 93 17.58 6.17 -3.81
C GLU A 93 16.68 5.08 -3.15
N TYR A 94 15.70 4.54 -3.89
CA TYR A 94 14.68 3.61 -3.37
C TYR A 94 14.78 2.20 -3.98
N ASP A 95 15.95 1.55 -3.83
CA ASP A 95 16.04 0.10 -4.04
C ASP A 95 15.39 -0.63 -2.84
N TYR A 96 14.24 -1.25 -3.09
CA TYR A 96 13.22 -1.72 -2.12
C TYR A 96 13.66 -2.79 -1.11
N LYS A 97 14.94 -3.20 -1.11
CA LYS A 97 15.48 -4.14 -0.12
C LYS A 97 15.39 -3.63 1.33
N TYR A 98 15.11 -2.34 1.55
CA TYR A 98 15.00 -1.75 2.88
C TYR A 98 13.60 -1.85 3.56
N PHE A 99 12.52 -2.17 2.84
CA PHE A 99 11.16 -1.79 3.32
C PHE A 99 10.26 -2.90 3.89
N SER A 100 10.67 -4.17 3.99
CA SER A 100 9.73 -5.20 4.51
C SER A 100 10.30 -6.31 5.38
N PHE A 101 11.60 -6.31 5.69
CA PHE A 101 12.22 -7.47 6.35
C PHE A 101 12.87 -7.20 7.72
N THR A 102 12.93 -5.96 8.21
CA THR A 102 13.56 -5.68 9.50
C THR A 102 12.55 -5.19 10.55
N GLY A 103 12.69 -5.65 11.80
CA GLY A 103 11.78 -5.39 12.93
C GLY A 103 11.64 -3.92 13.35
N ASN A 104 12.10 -2.96 12.53
CA ASN A 104 12.00 -1.52 12.74
C ASN A 104 11.00 -0.83 11.79
N TYR A 105 10.14 -1.59 11.11
CA TYR A 105 9.12 -1.11 10.19
C TYR A 105 8.31 0.11 10.71
N HIS A 106 7.94 0.13 12.00
CA HIS A 106 7.17 1.23 12.61
C HIS A 106 7.95 2.54 12.85
N LYS A 107 9.26 2.52 12.66
CA LYS A 107 10.15 3.69 12.79
C LYS A 107 10.66 4.17 11.44
N ASN A 108 10.29 3.50 10.36
CA ASN A 108 10.72 3.87 9.02
C ASN A 108 9.95 5.13 8.55
N PRO A 109 10.64 6.25 8.26
CA PRO A 109 10.00 7.48 7.81
C PRO A 109 9.10 7.29 6.59
N ALA A 110 9.51 6.48 5.61
CA ALA A 110 8.69 6.29 4.40
C ALA A 110 7.39 5.53 4.71
N GLU A 111 7.41 4.57 5.64
CA GLU A 111 6.21 3.86 6.10
C GLU A 111 5.25 4.78 6.85
N LEU A 112 5.79 5.69 7.68
CA LEU A 112 5.00 6.70 8.39
C LEU A 112 4.40 7.73 7.43
N GLU A 113 5.15 8.16 6.43
CA GLU A 113 4.64 9.05 5.38
C GLU A 113 3.57 8.37 4.53
N ALA A 114 3.75 7.10 4.17
CA ALA A 114 2.76 6.33 3.43
C ALA A 114 1.48 6.12 4.23
N ASP A 115 1.57 5.86 5.54
CA ASP A 115 0.42 5.83 6.43
C ASP A 115 -0.29 7.19 6.51
N ALA A 116 0.46 8.28 6.69
CA ALA A 116 -0.10 9.63 6.78
C ALA A 116 -0.80 10.03 5.47
N PHE A 117 -0.17 9.74 4.32
CA PHE A 117 -0.76 9.94 3.00
C PHE A 117 -2.05 9.13 2.85
N ALA A 118 -2.01 7.83 3.16
CA ALA A 118 -3.18 6.96 3.04
C ALA A 118 -4.34 7.46 3.91
N ARG A 119 -4.09 7.88 5.15
CA ARG A 119 -5.12 8.46 6.03
C ARG A 119 -5.74 9.74 5.45
N LYS A 120 -4.90 10.65 4.95
CA LYS A 120 -5.36 11.91 4.37
C LYS A 120 -6.24 11.67 3.15
N GLU A 121 -5.83 10.76 2.29
CA GLU A 121 -6.55 10.48 1.05
C GLU A 121 -7.77 9.58 1.26
N LEU A 122 -7.80 8.73 2.29
CA LEU A 122 -8.89 7.79 2.57
C LEU A 122 -10.26 8.50 2.70
N ASN A 123 -10.30 9.66 3.35
CA ASN A 123 -11.51 10.47 3.55
C ASN A 123 -12.18 10.93 2.23
N LYS A 124 -11.50 10.83 1.08
CA LYS A 124 -12.06 11.20 -0.23
C LYS A 124 -12.84 10.05 -0.88
N TRP A 125 -12.73 8.85 -0.33
CA TRP A 125 -13.19 7.61 -0.96
C TRP A 125 -14.17 6.81 -0.10
N ILE A 126 -14.39 7.26 1.14
CA ILE A 126 -15.39 6.76 2.09
C ILE A 126 -16.51 7.79 2.22
#